data_AF-K2F5J6-F1
#
_entry.id   AF-K2F5J6-F1
#
_cell.length_a   1.000
_cell.length_b   1.000
_cell.length_c   1.000
_cell.angle_alpha   90.00
_cell.angle_beta   90.00
_cell.angle_gamma   90.00
#
_symmetry.space_group_name_H-M   'P 1'
#
loop_
_entity.id
_entity.type
_entity.pdbx_description
1 polymer ?
#
loop_
_entity_poly.entity_id
_entity_poly.type
_entity_poly.pdbx_seq_one_letter_code
_entity_poly.pdbx_strand_id
1 'polypeptide(L)'
;MEDCVFCKIVNREIPSDKIKETDSLIAINDINPQASTHILIIPKRHIKDVNGLDDLLWTEIKKLGLELMGEKGITNFRMTTNAGDAAAVHHMHMHLLGEISSDKKI
;
A
#
# COMPACT_ATOMS: atom_id res chain seq x y z
N MET A 1 0.66 15.54 -10.82
CA MET A 1 1.27 14.23 -11.12
C MET A 1 2.80 14.29 -11.00
N GLU A 2 3.46 15.32 -11.55
CA GLU A 2 4.93 15.51 -11.46
C GLU A 2 5.49 15.56 -10.02
N ASP A 3 4.70 15.98 -9.03
CA ASP A 3 5.15 16.03 -7.62
C ASP A 3 4.68 14.85 -6.76
N CYS A 4 4.06 13.82 -7.33
CA CYS A 4 3.63 12.66 -6.55
C CYS A 4 4.83 11.75 -6.22
N VAL A 5 5.15 11.58 -4.94
CA VAL A 5 6.23 10.70 -4.46
C VAL A 5 6.05 9.25 -4.93
N PHE A 6 4.82 8.73 -4.96
CA PHE A 6 4.56 7.38 -5.44
C PHE A 6 4.67 7.24 -6.96
N CYS A 7 4.34 8.27 -7.74
CA CYS A 7 4.65 8.27 -9.18
C CYS A 7 6.16 8.21 -9.42
N LYS A 8 6.95 8.99 -8.67
CA LYS A 8 8.41 8.95 -8.76
C LYS A 8 8.98 7.57 -8.41
N ILE A 9 8.40 6.89 -7.41
CA ILE A 9 8.77 5.50 -7.07
C ILE A 9 8.40 4.53 -8.20
N VAL A 10 7.16 4.61 -8.72
CA VAL A 10 6.69 3.76 -9.82
C VAL A 10 7.56 3.92 -11.08
N ASN A 11 7.94 5.17 -11.39
CA ASN A 11 8.80 5.53 -12.50
C ASN A 11 10.30 5.28 -12.24
N ARG A 12 10.68 4.81 -11.04
CA ARG A 12 12.07 4.57 -10.62
C ARG A 12 12.95 5.82 -10.62
N GLU A 13 12.34 6.99 -10.45
CA GLU A 13 13.03 8.28 -10.34
C GLU A 13 13.65 8.47 -8.94
N ILE A 14 13.06 7.84 -7.91
CA ILE A 14 13.59 7.81 -6.55
C ILE A 14 13.60 6.37 -6.01
N PRO A 15 14.53 6.02 -5.09
CA PRO A 15 14.61 4.68 -4.55
C PRO A 15 13.42 4.34 -3.66
N SER A 16 13.11 3.05 -3.57
CA SER A 16 12.19 2.48 -2.58
C SER A 16 12.67 1.09 -2.18
N ASP A 17 12.28 0.65 -1.00
CA ASP A 17 12.48 -0.73 -0.57
C ASP A 17 11.35 -1.61 -1.13
N LYS A 18 11.55 -2.03 -2.38
CA LYS A 18 10.56 -2.78 -3.16
C LYS A 18 10.52 -4.24 -2.75
N ILE A 19 9.32 -4.69 -2.37
CA ILE A 19 9.04 -6.07 -1.97
C ILE A 19 8.59 -6.89 -3.17
N LYS A 20 7.62 -6.36 -3.92
CA LYS A 20 7.00 -7.06 -5.05
C LYS A 20 6.44 -6.07 -6.06
N GLU A 21 6.35 -6.49 -7.31
CA GLU A 21 5.83 -5.68 -8.41
C GLU A 21 5.01 -6.59 -9.34
N THR A 22 3.81 -6.15 -9.71
CA THR A 22 2.95 -6.81 -10.71
C THR A 22 2.78 -5.89 -11.92
N ASP A 23 1.94 -6.26 -12.88
CA ASP A 23 1.64 -5.41 -14.03
C ASP A 23 0.94 -4.10 -13.61
N SER A 24 0.11 -4.14 -12.56
CA SER A 24 -0.74 -3.03 -12.11
C SER A 24 -0.32 -2.41 -10.78
N LEU A 25 0.46 -3.11 -9.95
CA LEU A 25 0.77 -2.73 -8.57
C LEU A 25 2.28 -2.75 -8.28
N ILE A 26 2.68 -1.98 -7.27
CA ILE A 26 3.97 -2.10 -6.59
C ILE A 26 3.73 -2.18 -5.09
N ALA A 27 4.45 -3.06 -4.41
CA ALA A 27 4.48 -3.17 -2.95
C ALA A 27 5.86 -2.78 -2.43
N ILE A 28 5.90 -1.83 -1.49
CA ILE A 28 7.13 -1.31 -0.89
C ILE A 28 7.02 -1.29 0.64
N ASN A 29 8.14 -1.36 1.36
CA ASN A 29 8.13 -1.06 2.79
C ASN A 29 7.90 0.44 3.01
N ASP A 30 7.06 0.78 3.99
CA ASP A 30 6.86 2.17 4.42
C ASP A 30 8.15 2.68 5.08
N ILE A 31 8.59 3.89 4.72
CA ILE A 31 9.80 4.52 5.28
C ILE A 31 9.62 4.94 6.75
N ASN A 32 8.38 5.15 7.19
CA ASN A 32 8.00 5.50 8.56
C ASN A 32 7.03 4.44 9.13
N PRO A 33 7.51 3.21 9.39
CA PRO A 33 6.66 2.08 9.73
C PRO A 33 5.88 2.30 11.03
N GLN A 34 4.58 1.99 11.00
CA GLN A 34 3.71 2.05 12.18
C GLN A 34 3.57 0.67 12.85
N ALA A 35 4.18 -0.38 12.29
CA ALA A 35 4.19 -1.74 12.77
C ALA A 35 5.48 -2.44 12.32
N SER A 36 5.82 -3.59 12.88
CA SER A 36 6.99 -4.39 12.49
C SER A 36 6.98 -4.74 11.00
N THR A 37 5.80 -5.05 10.46
CA THR A 37 5.55 -5.11 9.03
C THR A 37 4.63 -3.96 8.66
N HIS A 38 5.11 -2.99 7.88
CA HIS A 38 4.29 -1.91 7.31
C HIS A 38 4.59 -1.78 5.83
N ILE A 39 3.67 -2.26 5.00
CA ILE A 39 3.81 -2.32 3.54
C ILE A 39 2.81 -1.36 2.92
N LEU A 40 3.22 -0.65 1.88
CA LEU A 40 2.34 0.13 1.02
C LEU A 40 2.13 -0.63 -0.29
N ILE A 41 0.89 -0.99 -0.59
CA ILE A 41 0.49 -1.52 -1.91
C ILE A 41 -0.11 -0.38 -2.72
N ILE A 42 0.53 -0.04 -3.83
CA ILE A 42 0.30 1.18 -4.60
C ILE A 42 -0.02 0.79 -6.05
N PRO A 43 -1.15 1.26 -6.62
CA PRO A 43 -1.37 1.19 -8.06
C PRO A 43 -0.31 1.95 -8.84
N LYS A 44 0.20 1.34 -9.92
CA LYS A 44 1.12 2.02 -10.85
C LYS A 44 0.44 3.19 -11.54
N ARG A 45 -0.84 3.04 -11.87
CA ARG A 45 -1.68 4.15 -12.36
C ARG A 45 -1.95 5.13 -11.22
N HIS A 46 -1.76 6.42 -11.49
CA HIS A 46 -2.11 7.46 -10.52
C HIS A 46 -3.64 7.54 -10.37
N ILE A 47 -4.13 7.12 -9.20
CA ILE A 47 -5.52 7.21 -8.76
C ILE A 47 -5.49 8.00 -7.46
N LYS A 48 -6.27 9.06 -7.32
CA LYS A 48 -6.18 9.99 -6.17
C LYS A 48 -6.29 9.27 -4.82
N ASP A 49 -7.35 8.48 -4.67
CA ASP A 49 -7.66 7.70 -3.47
C ASP A 49 -8.66 6.58 -3.83
N VAL A 50 -9.20 5.88 -2.83
CA VAL A 50 -10.12 4.75 -3.03
C VAL A 50 -11.39 5.11 -3.81
N ASN A 51 -11.80 6.39 -3.87
CA ASN A 51 -13.01 6.80 -4.60
C ASN A 51 -12.88 6.64 -6.12
N GLY A 52 -11.64 6.68 -6.64
CA GLY A 52 -11.35 6.50 -8.07
C GLY A 52 -10.93 5.08 -8.45
N LEU A 53 -10.99 4.15 -7.51
CA LEU A 53 -10.51 2.77 -7.69
C LEU A 53 -11.63 1.88 -8.26
N ASP A 54 -11.30 1.06 -9.26
CA ASP A 54 -12.22 0.07 -9.81
C ASP A 54 -12.16 -1.27 -9.03
N ASP A 55 -13.22 -2.08 -9.15
CA ASP A 55 -13.38 -3.34 -8.40
C ASP A 55 -12.32 -4.38 -8.74
N LEU A 56 -11.82 -4.38 -9.98
CA LEU A 56 -10.79 -5.31 -10.44
C LEU A 56 -9.48 -5.02 -9.72
N LEU A 57 -9.04 -3.76 -9.75
CA LEU A 57 -7.80 -3.32 -9.11
C LEU A 57 -7.87 -3.42 -7.58
N TRP A 58 -9.05 -3.16 -6.99
CA TRP A 58 -9.27 -3.43 -5.56
C TRP A 58 -9.10 -4.91 -5.21
N THR A 59 -9.62 -5.80 -6.05
CA THR A 59 -9.45 -7.24 -5.90
C THR A 59 -7.97 -7.65 -6.00
N GLU A 60 -7.22 -7.07 -6.93
CA GLU A 60 -5.78 -7.29 -7.07
C GLU A 60 -5.00 -6.82 -5.84
N ILE A 61 -5.30 -5.63 -5.30
CA ILE A 61 -4.68 -5.12 -4.07
C ILE A 61 -4.93 -6.07 -2.91
N LYS A 62 -6.17 -6.52 -2.73
CA LYS A 62 -6.53 -7.48 -1.69
C LYS A 62 -5.74 -8.78 -1.84
N LYS A 63 -5.71 -9.37 -3.04
CA LYS A 63 -5.00 -10.62 -3.33
C LYS A 63 -3.51 -10.49 -3.02
N LEU A 64 -2.87 -9.43 -3.50
CA LEU A 64 -1.46 -9.17 -3.24
C LEU A 64 -1.18 -8.99 -1.74
N GLY A 65 -2.05 -8.28 -1.01
CA GLY A 65 -1.89 -8.11 0.43
C GLY A 65 -1.97 -9.43 1.21
N LEU A 66 -2.96 -10.28 0.89
CA LEU A 66 -3.08 -11.60 1.51
C LEU A 66 -1.91 -12.52 1.16
N GLU A 67 -1.43 -12.46 -0.08
CA GLU A 67 -0.25 -13.20 -0.51
C GLU A 67 0.99 -12.78 0.29
N LEU A 68 1.26 -11.47 0.40
CA LEU A 68 2.43 -10.95 1.14
C LEU A 68 2.40 -11.30 2.63
N MET A 69 1.21 -11.33 3.27
CA MET A 69 1.08 -11.80 4.65
C MET A 69 1.32 -13.30 4.76
N GLY A 70 0.79 -14.09 3.82
CA GLY A 70 1.01 -15.53 3.74
C GLY A 70 2.48 -15.91 3.54
N GLU A 71 3.18 -15.24 2.63
CA GLU A 71 4.63 -15.39 2.41
C GLU A 71 5.45 -15.11 3.69
N LYS A 72 4.96 -14.22 4.56
CA LYS A 72 5.59 -13.87 5.85
C LYS A 72 5.09 -14.70 7.03
N GLY A 73 4.10 -15.58 6.84
CA GLY A 73 3.46 -16.33 7.94
C GLY A 73 2.69 -15.45 8.94
N ILE A 74 2.31 -14.23 8.56
CA ILE A 74 1.60 -13.28 9.42
C ILE A 74 0.09 -13.52 9.30
N THR A 75 -0.58 -13.76 10.43
CA THR A 75 -2.04 -14.03 10.48
C THR A 75 -2.84 -12.91 11.14
N ASN A 76 -2.18 -11.99 11.84
CA ASN A 76 -2.76 -10.85 12.54
C ASN A 76 -2.33 -9.52 11.88
N PHE A 77 -3.14 -9.01 10.96
CA PHE A 77 -2.83 -7.81 10.20
C PHE A 77 -4.03 -6.87 10.03
N ARG A 78 -3.74 -5.63 9.65
CA ARG A 78 -4.71 -4.58 9.32
C ARG A 78 -4.46 -4.10 7.89
N MET A 79 -5.53 -3.97 7.11
CA MET A 79 -5.54 -3.37 5.78
C MET A 79 -6.33 -2.06 5.85
N THR A 80 -5.69 -0.92 5.57
CA THR A 80 -6.35 0.40 5.61
C THR A 80 -5.95 1.27 4.42
N THR A 81 -6.90 2.09 3.96
CA THR A 81 -6.63 3.16 2.99
C THR A 81 -7.36 4.43 3.42
N ASN A 82 -6.78 5.58 3.08
CA ASN A 82 -7.33 6.89 3.42
C ASN A 82 -7.82 7.60 2.15
N ALA A 83 -8.79 8.50 2.31
CA ALA A 83 -9.35 9.30 1.22
C ALA A 83 -9.52 10.75 1.64
N GLY A 84 -9.56 11.66 0.65
CA GLY A 84 -9.65 13.10 0.91
C GLY A 84 -8.52 13.61 1.81
N ASP A 85 -8.85 14.50 2.75
CA ASP A 85 -7.89 15.17 3.63
C ASP A 85 -7.27 14.22 4.69
N ALA A 86 -7.79 13.00 4.82
CA ALA A 86 -7.17 11.97 5.66
C ALA A 86 -5.93 11.33 5.01
N ALA A 87 -5.72 11.53 3.70
CA ALA A 87 -4.58 10.97 2.98
C ALA A 87 -3.41 11.95 2.94
N ALA A 88 -2.25 11.56 3.47
CA ALA A 88 -1.03 12.36 3.41
C ALA A 88 -0.46 12.46 1.99
N VAL A 89 -0.70 11.44 1.16
CA VAL A 89 -0.32 11.40 -0.26
C VAL A 89 -1.57 11.11 -1.08
N HIS A 90 -1.90 12.00 -2.02
CA HIS A 90 -3.04 11.85 -2.93
C HIS A 90 -2.74 10.94 -4.12
N HIS A 91 -2.25 9.74 -3.81
CA HIS A 91 -2.12 8.61 -4.73
C HIS A 91 -2.48 7.39 -3.91
N MET A 92 -3.51 6.66 -4.33
CA MET A 92 -4.09 5.51 -3.67
C MET A 92 -2.97 4.57 -3.21
N HIS A 93 -3.00 4.23 -1.93
CA HIS A 93 -2.19 3.18 -1.36
C HIS A 93 -3.00 2.46 -0.28
N MET A 94 -2.78 1.16 -0.18
CA MET A 94 -3.23 0.34 0.92
C MET A 94 -2.06 0.19 1.89
N HIS A 95 -2.24 0.65 3.12
CA HIS A 95 -1.38 0.28 4.23
C HIS A 95 -1.72 -1.16 4.65
N LEU A 96 -0.70 -2.01 4.70
CA LEU A 96 -0.77 -3.36 5.19
C LEU A 96 0.15 -3.47 6.41
N LEU A 97 -0.46 -3.48 7.59
CA LEU A 97 0.21 -3.50 8.87
C LEU A 97 0.13 -4.91 9.45
N GLY A 98 1.24 -5.63 9.52
CA GLY A 98 1.34 -6.96 10.13
C GLY A 98 1.64 -6.90 11.62
N GLU A 99 1.43 -8.02 12.30
CA GLU A 99 1.65 -8.21 13.74
C GLU A 99 0.93 -7.18 14.63
N ILE A 100 -0.26 -6.74 14.19
CA ILE A 100 -1.06 -5.77 14.95
C ILE A 100 -1.80 -6.48 16.09
N SER A 101 -1.55 -6.03 17.33
CA SER A 101 -2.36 -6.44 18.50
C SER A 101 -3.76 -5.81 18.45
N SER A 102 -4.74 -6.52 19.00
CA SER A 102 -6.10 -6.01 19.24
C SER A 102 -6.14 -4.79 20.16
N ASP A 103 -5.13 -4.62 21.01
CA ASP A 103 -5.05 -3.48 21.94
C ASP A 103 -4.61 -2.18 21.24
N LYS A 104 -4.09 -2.28 20.01
CA LYS A 104 -3.73 -1.12 19.21
C LYS A 104 -5.02 -0.46 18.71
N LYS A 105 -5.41 0.62 19.37
CA LYS A 105 -6.57 1.44 19.01
C LYS A 105 -6.55 1.83 17.53
N ILE A 106 -7.74 1.86 16.93
CA ILE A 106 -7.99 2.31 15.55
C ILE A 106 -8.02 3.83 15.53
#